data_AF-A0A940VQQ0-F1
#
_entry.id   AF-A0A940VQQ0-F1
#
_cell.length_a   1.000
_cell.length_b   1.000
_cell.length_c   1.000
_cell.angle_alpha   90.00
_cell.angle_beta   90.00
_cell.angle_gamma   90.00
#
_symmetry.space_group_name_H-M   'P 1'
#
loop_
_entity.id
_entity.type
_entity.pdbx_description
1 polymer ?
#
loop_
_entity_poly.entity_id
_entity_poly.type
_entity_poly.pdbx_seq_one_letter_code
_entity_poly.pdbx_strand_id
1 'polypeptide(L)'
;LNIKSPRVGLLNIGEEETKGNEQVLATYPLLKQLKTINFIGNAEGRDVPKGSVDVVVCDGFIGNIVLKAGEGFASAILHLLSDALRGAGLLVKIGAWLILPALKRMKEKFDPHEYGGAPLLGINGVFIICHGSSKDTAIKNSIRVAKEFCEKKVVEHIHENIAKEGYFVNE
;
A
#
# COMPACT_ATOMS: atom_id res chain seq x y z
N LEU A 1 0.76 12.08 -4.40
CA LEU A 1 0.15 11.09 -5.32
C LEU A 1 -0.64 11.73 -6.47
N ASN A 2 -1.07 13.00 -6.37
CA ASN A 2 -1.75 13.75 -7.46
C ASN A 2 -3.00 13.04 -8.03
N ILE A 3 -3.69 12.27 -7.17
CA ILE A 3 -4.97 11.64 -7.47
C ILE A 3 -6.04 12.55 -6.87
N LYS A 4 -6.91 13.14 -7.72
CA LYS A 4 -7.90 14.13 -7.28
C LYS A 4 -8.99 13.54 -6.37
N SER A 5 -9.42 12.31 -6.64
CA SER A 5 -10.48 11.62 -5.90
C SER A 5 -10.13 10.13 -5.75
N PRO A 6 -9.22 9.78 -4.81
CA PRO A 6 -8.73 8.43 -4.66
C PRO A 6 -9.87 7.48 -4.25
N ARG A 7 -10.05 6.40 -5.01
CA ARG A 7 -11.04 5.37 -4.74
C ARG A 7 -10.63 4.59 -3.49
N VAL A 8 -11.49 4.61 -2.49
CA VAL A 8 -11.29 3.95 -1.20
C VAL A 8 -12.16 2.70 -1.15
N GLY A 9 -11.54 1.53 -0.94
CA GLY A 9 -12.23 0.25 -0.81
C GLY A 9 -12.00 -0.39 0.55
N LEU A 10 -13.01 -1.06 1.08
CA LEU A 10 -12.91 -1.87 2.30
C LEU A 10 -12.50 -3.30 1.93
N LEU A 11 -11.37 -3.79 2.42
CA LEU A 11 -10.90 -5.13 2.11
C LEU A 11 -11.89 -6.18 2.62
N ASN A 12 -12.32 -7.06 1.72
CA ASN A 12 -13.36 -8.04 2.01
C ASN A 12 -13.18 -9.33 1.20
N ILE A 13 -14.01 -10.33 1.49
CA ILE A 13 -14.06 -11.65 0.83
C ILE A 13 -15.02 -11.69 -0.36
N GLY A 14 -15.67 -10.58 -0.69
CA GLY A 14 -16.60 -10.43 -1.81
C GLY A 14 -17.00 -8.97 -2.01
N GLU A 15 -17.61 -8.67 -3.16
CA GLU A 15 -17.99 -7.30 -3.54
C GLU A 15 -19.29 -6.84 -2.87
N GLU A 16 -20.16 -7.76 -2.43
CA GLU A 16 -21.47 -7.42 -1.89
C GLU A 16 -21.39 -6.82 -0.48
N GLU A 17 -22.26 -5.84 -0.16
CA GLU A 17 -22.25 -5.13 1.13
C GLU A 17 -22.47 -6.06 2.34
N THR A 18 -23.05 -7.24 2.12
CA THR A 18 -23.38 -8.25 3.15
C THR A 18 -22.27 -9.27 3.40
N LYS A 19 -21.11 -9.13 2.75
CA LYS A 19 -19.95 -10.01 2.95
C LYS A 19 -19.02 -9.48 4.03
N GLY A 20 -18.28 -10.40 4.64
CA GLY A 20 -17.27 -10.10 5.63
C GLY A 20 -17.61 -10.62 7.01
N ASN A 21 -16.69 -10.41 7.95
CA ASN A 21 -16.92 -10.67 9.36
C ASN A 21 -17.69 -9.51 10.01
N GLU A 22 -18.02 -9.65 11.29
CA GLU A 22 -18.74 -8.62 12.06
C GLU A 22 -18.08 -7.24 11.99
N GLN A 23 -16.75 -7.18 12.06
CA GLN A 23 -16.00 -5.93 11.98
C GLN A 23 -16.18 -5.23 10.62
N VAL A 24 -16.06 -5.97 9.53
CA VAL A 24 -16.20 -5.45 8.17
C VAL A 24 -17.64 -5.01 7.91
N LEU A 25 -18.62 -5.81 8.34
CA LEU A 25 -20.04 -5.48 8.22
C LEU A 25 -20.42 -4.23 9.02
N ALA A 26 -19.85 -4.03 10.21
CA ALA A 26 -20.05 -2.83 11.00
C ALA A 26 -19.32 -1.60 10.42
N THR A 27 -18.16 -1.79 9.79
CA THR A 27 -17.35 -0.71 9.22
C THR A 27 -17.92 -0.17 7.90
N TYR A 28 -18.51 -1.03 7.08
CA TYR A 28 -19.05 -0.65 5.77
C TYR A 28 -20.04 0.54 5.83
N PRO A 29 -21.10 0.54 6.66
CA PRO A 29 -22.02 1.66 6.74
C PRO A 29 -21.36 2.94 7.24
N LEU A 30 -20.35 2.83 8.12
CA LEU A 30 -19.59 3.99 8.62
C LEU A 30 -18.82 4.67 7.47
N LEU A 31 -18.08 3.89 6.68
CA LEU A 31 -17.34 4.40 5.53
C LEU A 31 -18.24 4.97 4.44
N LYS A 32 -19.41 4.35 4.21
CA LYS A 32 -20.41 4.82 3.25
C LYS A 32 -21.04 6.17 3.63
N GLN A 33 -21.05 6.52 4.91
CA GLN A 33 -21.59 7.80 5.39
C GLN A 33 -20.59 8.96 5.31
N LEU A 34 -19.29 8.67 5.19
CA LEU A 34 -18.24 9.70 5.10
C LEU A 34 -18.36 10.48 3.79
N LYS A 35 -18.26 11.80 3.88
CA LYS A 35 -18.36 12.75 2.75
C LYS A 35 -17.00 13.19 2.20
N THR A 36 -15.93 12.96 2.96
CA THR A 36 -14.55 13.37 2.67
C THR A 36 -13.76 12.34 1.89
N ILE A 37 -14.32 11.14 1.68
CA ILE A 37 -13.70 10.06 0.92
C ILE A 37 -14.55 9.63 -0.28
N ASN A 38 -13.90 9.13 -1.33
CA ASN A 38 -14.56 8.48 -2.45
C ASN A 38 -14.65 6.98 -2.17
N PHE A 39 -15.58 6.58 -1.30
CA PHE A 39 -15.79 5.18 -0.94
C PHE A 39 -16.52 4.44 -2.07
N ILE A 40 -15.86 3.42 -2.64
CA ILE A 40 -16.38 2.64 -3.78
C ILE A 40 -16.94 1.27 -3.39
N GLY A 41 -17.03 0.98 -2.08
CA GLY A 41 -17.54 -0.28 -1.56
C GLY A 41 -16.43 -1.26 -1.16
N ASN A 42 -16.73 -2.56 -1.27
CA ASN A 42 -15.79 -3.62 -0.93
C ASN A 42 -14.74 -3.81 -2.02
N ALA A 43 -13.53 -4.18 -1.62
CA ALA A 43 -12.44 -4.55 -2.49
C ALA A 43 -11.95 -5.95 -2.12
N GLU A 44 -11.76 -6.83 -3.10
CA GLU A 44 -11.22 -8.16 -2.83
C GLU A 44 -9.69 -8.16 -2.87
N GLY A 45 -9.07 -9.17 -2.26
CA GLY A 45 -7.60 -9.31 -2.27
C GLY A 45 -6.99 -9.35 -3.69
N ARG A 46 -7.76 -9.80 -4.69
CA ARG A 46 -7.34 -9.80 -6.10
C ARG A 46 -7.27 -8.41 -6.73
N ASP A 47 -7.92 -7.41 -6.14
CA ASP A 47 -8.02 -6.05 -6.69
C ASP A 47 -6.88 -5.14 -6.21
N VAL A 48 -6.30 -5.47 -5.05
CA VAL A 48 -5.14 -4.79 -4.46
C VAL A 48 -4.01 -4.56 -5.48
N PRO A 49 -3.55 -5.57 -6.26
CA PRO A 49 -2.47 -5.34 -7.23
C PRO A 49 -2.93 -4.75 -8.57
N LYS A 50 -4.24 -4.66 -8.85
CA LYS A 50 -4.77 -4.27 -10.17
C LYS A 50 -4.89 -2.75 -10.38
N GLY A 51 -4.84 -1.96 -9.30
CA GLY A 51 -5.08 -0.53 -9.36
C GLY A 51 -6.54 -0.16 -9.66
N SER A 52 -7.49 -1.06 -9.42
CA SER A 52 -8.93 -0.75 -9.41
C SER A 52 -9.36 0.01 -8.15
N VAL A 53 -8.53 0.01 -7.11
CA VAL A 53 -8.69 0.75 -5.86
C VAL A 53 -7.39 1.51 -5.58
N ASP A 54 -7.48 2.76 -5.12
CA ASP A 54 -6.31 3.60 -4.83
C ASP A 54 -5.89 3.51 -3.34
N VAL A 55 -6.86 3.31 -2.44
CA VAL A 55 -6.65 3.11 -1.00
C VAL A 55 -7.49 1.91 -0.53
N VAL A 56 -6.84 0.91 0.06
CA VAL A 56 -7.52 -0.26 0.63
C VAL A 56 -7.47 -0.17 2.15
N VAL A 57 -8.65 -0.20 2.80
CA VAL A 57 -8.81 -0.13 4.25
C VAL A 57 -9.00 -1.54 4.80
N CYS A 58 -8.28 -1.88 5.86
CA CYS A 58 -8.41 -3.14 6.59
C CYS A 58 -7.91 -2.95 8.03
N ASP A 59 -8.17 -3.92 8.90
CA ASP A 59 -7.52 -3.96 10.21
C ASP A 59 -6.02 -4.32 10.08
N GLY A 60 -5.26 -4.01 11.12
CA GLY A 60 -3.81 -4.19 11.11
C GLY A 60 -3.36 -5.65 11.01
N PHE A 61 -4.16 -6.62 11.48
CA PHE A 61 -3.82 -8.03 11.40
C PHE A 61 -3.96 -8.53 9.95
N ILE A 62 -5.10 -8.29 9.33
CA ILE A 62 -5.33 -8.66 7.92
C ILE A 62 -4.39 -7.89 7.00
N GLY A 63 -4.20 -6.58 7.22
CA GLY A 63 -3.30 -5.77 6.42
C GLY A 63 -1.86 -6.27 6.43
N ASN A 64 -1.36 -6.70 7.60
CA ASN A 64 -0.01 -7.27 7.72
C ASN A 64 0.10 -8.63 7.01
N ILE A 65 -0.94 -9.47 7.08
CA ILE A 65 -0.99 -10.73 6.33
C ILE A 65 -0.94 -10.46 4.82
N VAL A 66 -1.78 -9.54 4.32
CA VAL A 66 -1.83 -9.18 2.90
C VAL A 66 -0.49 -8.62 2.42
N LEU A 67 0.11 -7.71 3.19
CA LEU A 67 1.42 -7.13 2.88
C LEU A 67 2.50 -8.22 2.77
N LYS A 68 2.63 -9.08 3.80
CA LYS A 68 3.64 -10.14 3.80
C LYS A 68 3.38 -11.23 2.76
N ALA A 69 2.12 -11.53 2.47
CA ALA A 69 1.78 -12.42 1.36
C ALA A 69 2.23 -11.81 0.02
N GLY A 70 1.95 -10.52 -0.21
CA GLY A 70 2.42 -9.80 -1.40
C GLY A 70 3.93 -9.82 -1.57
N GLU A 71 4.67 -9.52 -0.50
CA GLU A 71 6.14 -9.60 -0.46
C GLU A 71 6.64 -11.03 -0.74
N GLY A 72 6.03 -12.03 -0.11
CA GLY A 72 6.36 -13.45 -0.28
C GLY A 72 6.13 -13.93 -1.71
N PHE A 73 5.00 -13.58 -2.33
CA PHE A 73 4.70 -13.90 -3.72
C PHE A 73 5.66 -13.20 -4.69
N ALA A 74 5.98 -11.92 -4.48
CA ALA A 74 6.95 -11.20 -5.30
C ALA A 74 8.34 -11.88 -5.24
N SER A 75 8.80 -12.24 -4.04
CA SER A 75 10.05 -12.96 -3.84
C SER A 75 10.04 -14.35 -4.51
N ALA A 76 8.95 -15.10 -4.38
CA ALA A 76 8.81 -16.42 -4.99
C ALA A 76 8.86 -16.36 -6.52
N ILE A 77 8.18 -15.39 -7.15
CA ILE A 77 8.21 -15.19 -8.61
C ILE A 77 9.64 -14.88 -9.08
N LEU A 78 10.35 -13.99 -8.38
CA LEU A 78 11.74 -13.65 -8.71
C LEU A 78 12.67 -14.86 -8.56
N HIS A 79 12.44 -15.70 -7.55
CA HIS A 79 13.21 -16.93 -7.34
C HIS A 79 12.97 -17.95 -8.44
N LEU A 80 11.70 -18.25 -8.77
CA LEU A 80 11.33 -19.16 -9.85
C LEU A 80 11.89 -18.70 -11.20
N LEU A 81 11.87 -17.39 -11.46
CA LEU A 81 12.48 -16.82 -12.65
C LEU A 81 14.00 -17.02 -12.66
N SER A 82 14.68 -16.75 -11.54
CA SER A 82 16.11 -16.99 -11.42
C SER A 82 16.47 -18.46 -11.65
N ASP A 83 15.69 -19.40 -11.11
CA ASP A 83 15.92 -20.82 -11.27
C ASP A 83 15.70 -21.29 -12.71
N ALA A 84 14.66 -20.80 -13.39
CA ALA A 84 14.41 -21.11 -14.80
C ALA A 84 15.56 -20.65 -15.72
N LEU A 85 16.29 -19.60 -15.32
CA LEU A 85 17.46 -19.10 -16.03
C LEU A 85 18.75 -19.86 -15.69
N ARG A 86 18.81 -20.54 -14.53
CA ARG A 86 19.97 -21.35 -14.11
C ARG A 86 19.95 -22.70 -14.84
N GLY A 87 21.02 -22.98 -15.58
CA GLY A 87 21.13 -24.21 -16.40
C GLY A 87 20.61 -24.07 -17.83
N ALA A 88 20.19 -22.87 -18.24
CA ALA A 88 19.63 -22.64 -19.55
C ALA A 88 20.68 -22.47 -20.66
N GLY A 89 20.37 -22.98 -21.86
CA GLY A 89 21.24 -22.92 -23.04
C GLY A 89 21.51 -21.51 -23.57
N LEU A 90 22.40 -21.40 -24.56
CA LEU A 90 22.87 -20.11 -25.10
C LEU A 90 21.73 -19.16 -25.52
N LEU A 91 20.66 -19.70 -26.12
CA LEU A 91 19.48 -18.93 -26.54
C LEU A 91 18.73 -18.29 -25.36
N VAL A 92 18.59 -19.00 -24.25
CA VAL A 92 17.89 -18.47 -23.06
C VAL A 92 18.72 -17.38 -22.39
N LYS A 93 20.06 -17.48 -22.42
CA LYS A 93 20.94 -16.41 -21.92
C LYS A 93 20.81 -15.12 -22.73
N ILE A 94 20.69 -15.23 -24.06
CA ILE A 94 20.44 -14.07 -24.93
C ILE A 94 19.06 -13.48 -24.64
N GLY A 95 18.02 -14.32 -24.53
CA GLY A 95 16.68 -13.86 -24.17
C GLY A 95 16.63 -13.19 -22.79
N ALA A 96 17.30 -13.77 -21.80
CA ALA A 96 17.44 -13.21 -20.46
C ALA A 96 18.08 -11.82 -20.52
N TRP A 97 19.18 -11.67 -21.26
CA TRP A 97 19.88 -10.40 -21.40
C TRP A 97 18.99 -9.28 -21.97
N LEU A 98 18.12 -9.60 -22.94
CA LEU A 98 17.17 -8.64 -23.50
C LEU A 98 16.11 -8.18 -22.47
N ILE A 99 15.66 -9.08 -21.59
CA ILE A 99 14.62 -8.74 -20.58
C ILE A 99 15.19 -8.23 -19.25
N LEU A 100 16.50 -8.41 -19.00
CA LEU A 100 17.17 -8.00 -17.75
C LEU A 100 16.83 -6.56 -17.31
N PRO A 101 16.80 -5.53 -18.20
CA PRO A 101 16.44 -4.18 -17.77
C PRO A 101 15.00 -4.07 -17.24
N ALA A 102 14.06 -4.78 -17.87
CA ALA A 102 12.67 -4.81 -17.43
C ALA A 102 12.53 -5.54 -16.10
N LEU A 103 13.25 -6.65 -15.91
CA LEU A 103 13.28 -7.40 -14.66
C LEU A 103 13.87 -6.59 -13.50
N LYS A 104 14.93 -5.80 -13.76
CA LYS A 104 15.50 -4.89 -12.75
C LYS A 104 14.49 -3.83 -12.31
N ARG A 105 13.82 -3.18 -13.26
CA ARG A 105 12.75 -2.20 -12.97
C ARG A 105 11.59 -2.81 -12.21
N MET A 106 11.22 -4.05 -12.55
CA MET A 106 10.19 -4.79 -11.82
C MET A 106 10.63 -5.06 -10.37
N LYS A 107 11.86 -5.54 -10.18
CA LYS A 107 12.42 -5.77 -8.83
C LYS A 107 12.44 -4.51 -7.98
N GLU A 108 12.84 -3.37 -8.54
CA GLU A 108 12.84 -2.07 -7.86
C GLU A 108 11.43 -1.67 -7.37
N LYS A 109 10.37 -1.94 -8.16
CA LYS A 109 8.98 -1.67 -7.74
C LYS A 109 8.51 -2.51 -6.56
N PHE A 110 9.10 -3.69 -6.35
CA PHE A 110 8.79 -4.58 -5.24
C PHE A 110 9.79 -4.46 -4.09
N ASP A 111 10.79 -3.58 -4.19
CA ASP A 111 11.77 -3.36 -3.12
C ASP A 111 11.19 -2.40 -2.07
N PRO A 112 10.97 -2.85 -0.82
CA PRO A 112 10.46 -2.00 0.24
C PRO A 112 11.39 -0.82 0.57
N HIS A 113 12.69 -0.91 0.25
CA HIS A 113 13.67 0.15 0.52
C HIS A 113 13.53 1.37 -0.40
N GLU A 114 12.92 1.21 -1.58
CA GLU A 114 12.79 2.28 -2.59
C GLU A 114 11.72 3.31 -2.20
N TYR A 115 10.67 2.89 -1.48
CA TYR A 115 9.58 3.79 -1.07
C TYR A 115 9.91 4.62 0.18
N GLY A 116 10.94 4.23 0.94
CA GLY A 116 11.21 4.78 2.27
C GLY A 116 10.31 4.14 3.34
N GLY A 117 10.55 4.47 4.60
CA GLY A 117 9.78 3.92 5.73
C GLY A 117 8.28 4.19 5.64
N ALA A 118 7.50 3.45 6.42
CA ALA A 118 6.05 3.57 6.45
C ALA A 118 5.63 4.77 7.33
N PRO A 119 4.78 5.70 6.84
CA PRO A 119 4.25 6.77 7.66
C PRO A 119 3.28 6.23 8.72
N LEU A 120 3.51 6.58 9.98
CA LEU A 120 2.57 6.33 11.08
C LEU A 120 1.56 7.48 11.14
N LEU A 121 0.33 7.19 10.71
CA LEU A 121 -0.78 8.14 10.73
C LEU A 121 -1.54 8.08 12.06
N GLY A 122 -2.30 9.14 12.36
CA GLY A 122 -3.15 9.22 13.56
C GLY A 122 -2.48 9.79 14.80
N ILE A 123 -1.25 10.29 14.69
CA ILE A 123 -0.56 11.04 15.74
C ILE A 123 -0.45 12.53 15.37
N ASN A 124 -0.24 13.39 16.36
CA ASN A 124 -0.04 14.83 16.14
C ASN A 124 1.39 15.16 15.68
N GLY A 125 1.79 14.62 14.54
CA GLY A 125 3.13 14.84 13.97
C GLY A 125 3.45 13.93 12.79
N VAL A 126 4.56 14.23 12.11
CA VAL A 126 5.07 13.39 11.02
C VAL A 126 6.03 12.35 11.60
N PHE A 127 5.66 11.08 11.47
CA PHE A 127 6.46 9.96 11.98
C PHE A 127 6.61 8.90 10.91
N ILE A 128 7.86 8.53 10.60
CA ILE A 128 8.20 7.54 9.57
C ILE A 128 8.88 6.35 10.23
N ILE A 129 8.24 5.17 10.18
CA ILE A 129 8.77 3.91 10.70
C ILE A 129 9.71 3.32 9.66
N CYS A 130 11.00 3.26 9.98
CA CYS A 130 12.00 2.57 9.16
C CYS A 130 12.15 1.11 9.60
N HIS A 131 12.48 0.21 8.68
CA HIS A 131 12.79 -1.18 9.01
C HIS A 131 14.15 -1.29 9.71
N GLY A 132 14.34 -2.25 10.62
CA GLY A 132 15.61 -2.41 11.34
C GLY A 132 16.82 -2.73 10.44
N SER A 133 16.57 -3.30 9.26
CA SER A 133 17.58 -3.59 8.22
C SER A 133 17.77 -2.45 7.21
N SER A 134 17.20 -1.27 7.48
CA SER A 134 17.27 -0.13 6.55
C SER A 134 18.70 0.32 6.31
N LYS A 135 19.06 0.46 5.03
CA LYS A 135 20.34 1.04 4.59
C LYS A 135 20.27 2.57 4.57
N ASP A 136 21.41 3.21 4.35
CA ASP A 136 21.55 4.65 4.15
C ASP A 136 20.59 5.22 3.09
N THR A 137 20.37 4.52 1.98
CA THR A 137 19.40 4.89 0.94
C THR A 137 17.96 4.93 1.47
N ALA A 138 17.56 3.93 2.25
CA ALA A 138 16.24 3.87 2.86
C ALA A 138 16.04 5.02 3.87
N ILE A 139 17.06 5.34 4.68
CA ILE A 139 17.00 6.48 5.62
C ILE A 139 16.89 7.81 4.87
N LYS A 140 17.70 8.02 3.82
CA LYS A 140 17.59 9.20 2.94
C LYS A 140 16.18 9.33 2.36
N ASN A 141 15.60 8.23 1.87
CA ASN A 141 14.24 8.20 1.33
C ASN A 141 13.20 8.52 2.41
N SER A 142 13.33 7.99 3.62
CA SER A 142 12.45 8.31 4.76
C SER A 142 12.48 9.80 5.12
N ILE A 143 13.66 10.44 5.13
CA ILE A 143 13.78 11.89 5.37
C ILE A 143 13.09 12.68 4.27
N ARG A 144 13.24 12.27 3.00
CA ARG A 144 12.52 12.88 1.88
C ARG A 144 11.01 12.76 2.07
N VAL A 145 10.49 11.58 2.42
CA VAL A 145 9.06 11.36 2.69
C VAL A 145 8.59 12.23 3.85
N ALA A 146 9.34 12.30 4.96
CA ALA A 146 8.99 13.15 6.10
C ALA A 146 8.91 14.63 5.70
N LYS A 147 9.90 15.13 4.94
CA LYS A 147 9.89 16.48 4.38
C LYS A 147 8.65 16.74 3.53
N GLU A 148 8.31 15.82 2.62
CA GLU A 148 7.12 15.96 1.78
C GLU A 148 5.82 15.98 2.60
N PHE A 149 5.73 15.21 3.68
CA PHE A 149 4.57 15.22 4.58
C PHE A 149 4.41 16.57 5.30
N CYS A 150 5.52 17.17 5.74
CA CYS A 150 5.53 18.51 6.33
C CYS A 150 5.15 19.59 5.30
N GLU A 151 5.78 19.57 4.12
CA GLU A 151 5.52 20.57 3.06
C GLU A 151 4.07 20.52 2.56
N LYS A 152 3.50 19.31 2.49
CA LYS A 152 2.11 19.08 2.07
C LYS A 152 1.10 19.18 3.22
N LYS A 153 1.53 19.51 4.44
CA LYS A 153 0.66 19.69 5.61
C LYS A 153 -0.32 18.53 5.81
N VAL A 154 0.20 17.30 5.72
CA VAL A 154 -0.63 16.09 5.73
C VAL A 154 -1.41 15.93 7.05
N VAL A 155 -0.77 16.27 8.17
CA VAL A 155 -1.39 16.17 9.51
C VAL A 155 -2.57 17.13 9.63
N GLU A 156 -2.41 18.35 9.13
CA GLU A 156 -3.44 19.39 9.11
C GLU A 156 -4.60 18.97 8.21
N HIS A 157 -4.33 18.44 7.02
CA HIS A 157 -5.38 17.92 6.15
C HIS A 157 -6.15 16.74 6.78
N ILE A 158 -5.48 15.83 7.50
CA ILE A 158 -6.17 14.77 8.23
C ILE A 158 -7.08 15.37 9.31
N HIS A 159 -6.55 16.30 10.11
CA HIS A 159 -7.31 16.98 11.18
C HIS A 159 -8.56 17.70 10.62
N GLU A 160 -8.40 18.49 9.57
CA GLU A 160 -9.50 19.22 8.90
C GLU A 160 -10.57 18.28 8.35
N ASN A 161 -10.18 17.15 7.75
CA ASN A 161 -11.16 16.20 7.20
C ASN A 161 -11.91 15.44 8.29
N ILE A 162 -11.24 15.01 9.36
CA ILE A 162 -11.92 14.42 10.53
C ILE A 162 -12.93 15.41 11.12
N ALA A 163 -12.59 16.71 11.17
CA ALA A 163 -13.50 17.74 11.66
C ALA A 163 -14.74 17.92 10.79
N LYS A 164 -14.60 17.88 9.45
CA LYS A 164 -15.72 17.97 8.52
C LYS A 164 -16.74 16.84 8.67
N GLU A 165 -16.29 15.66 9.09
CA GLU A 165 -17.15 14.50 9.32
C GLU A 165 -17.89 14.54 10.66
N GLY A 166 -17.57 15.53 11.52
CA GLY A 166 -18.26 15.71 12.80
C GLY A 166 -17.79 14.75 13.90
N TYR A 167 -16.65 14.07 13.73
CA TYR A 167 -16.07 13.18 14.75
C TYR A 167 -15.31 13.93 15.87
N PHE A 168 -15.34 15.26 15.89
CA PHE A 168 -15.04 16.05 17.09
C PHE A 168 -16.35 16.41 17.79
N VAL A 169 -16.90 15.45 18.53
CA VAL A 169 -17.68 15.75 19.72
C VAL A 169 -16.89 15.19 20.88
N ASN A 170 -16.11 16.05 21.52
CA ASN A 170 -15.84 16.01 22.95
C ASN A 170 -15.39 17.42 23.35
N GLU A 171 -16.18 17.98 24.26
CA GLU A 171 -15.89 19.17 25.06
C GLU A 171 -14.56 19.05 25.81
#